data_AF-A0A530QRF1-F1
#
_entry.id   AF-A0A530QRF1-F1
#
_cell.length_a   1.000
_cell.length_b   1.000
_cell.length_c   1.000
_cell.angle_alpha   90.00
_cell.angle_beta   90.00
_cell.angle_gamma   90.00
#
_symmetry.space_group_name_H-M   'P 1'
#
loop_
_entity.id
_entity.type
_entity.pdbx_description
1 polymer ?
#
loop_
_entity_poly.entity_id
_entity_poly.type
_entity_poly.pdbx_seq_one_letter_code
_entity_poly.pdbx_strand_id
1 'polypeptide(L)'
;MRAQPKASHYVNGRYIDDEQGAPLPVIYPATGETIAMLRSATPNVLELAIEAARAAQPAWARLKPVERGRILRRAADILRARNTDLARIETLDTGKAIQETL
;
A
#
# COMPACT_ATOMS: atom_id res chain seq x y z
N MET A 1 -15.95 -10.81 4.19
CA MET A 1 -14.60 -10.37 4.62
C MET A 1 -13.73 -10.21 3.38
N ARG A 2 -13.87 -9.12 2.61
CA ARG A 2 -13.03 -8.88 1.42
C ARG A 2 -12.23 -7.61 1.63
N ALA A 3 -10.92 -7.70 1.47
CA ALA A 3 -9.96 -6.61 1.63
C ALA A 3 -9.24 -6.29 0.30
N GLN A 4 -9.87 -6.63 -0.83
CA GLN A 4 -9.31 -6.45 -2.17
C GLN A 4 -8.95 -4.98 -2.43
N PRO A 5 -7.66 -4.64 -2.66
CA PRO A 5 -7.28 -3.30 -3.04
C PRO A 5 -7.63 -3.03 -4.51
N LYS A 6 -7.59 -1.74 -4.88
CA LYS A 6 -7.86 -1.28 -6.25
C LYS A 6 -6.91 -1.86 -7.30
N ALA A 7 -5.65 -2.09 -6.92
CA ALA A 7 -4.64 -2.72 -7.77
C ALA A 7 -3.54 -3.34 -6.90
N SER A 8 -2.72 -4.20 -7.48
CA SER A 8 -1.58 -4.83 -6.77
C SER A 8 -0.41 -3.88 -6.56
N HIS A 9 -0.29 -2.82 -7.37
CA HIS A 9 0.84 -1.88 -7.32
C HIS A 9 0.37 -0.42 -7.34
N TYR A 10 1.19 0.47 -6.76
CA TYR A 10 1.03 1.93 -6.85
C TYR A 10 2.36 2.57 -7.25
N VAL A 11 2.47 2.98 -8.51
CA VAL A 11 3.72 3.46 -9.12
C VAL A 11 3.46 4.81 -9.79
N ASN A 12 4.38 5.76 -9.62
CA ASN A 12 4.31 7.10 -10.19
C ASN A 12 2.96 7.83 -9.93
N GLY A 13 2.43 7.68 -8.71
CA GLY A 13 1.16 8.29 -8.31
C GLY A 13 -0.10 7.65 -8.88
N ARG A 14 -0.02 6.41 -9.40
CA ARG A 14 -1.14 5.72 -10.04
C ARG A 14 -1.22 4.26 -9.61
N TYR A 15 -2.44 3.73 -9.55
CA TYR A 15 -2.70 2.30 -9.41
C TYR A 15 -2.35 1.57 -10.71
N ILE A 16 -1.61 0.47 -10.61
CA ILE A 16 -1.19 -0.36 -11.74
C ILE A 16 -1.48 -1.82 -11.42
N ASP A 17 -2.15 -2.51 -12.34
CA ASP A 17 -2.26 -3.96 -12.33
C ASP A 17 -1.23 -4.58 -13.27
N ASP A 18 -0.75 -5.75 -12.88
CA ASP A 18 0.26 -6.52 -13.60
C ASP A 18 -0.27 -7.93 -13.84
N GLU A 19 -1.02 -8.13 -14.93
CA GLU A 19 -1.66 -9.41 -15.23
C GLU A 19 -0.66 -10.57 -15.45
N GLN A 20 0.60 -10.24 -15.74
CA GLN A 20 1.69 -11.20 -15.93
C GLN A 20 2.36 -11.60 -14.60
N GLY A 21 2.12 -10.84 -13.53
CA GLY A 21 2.55 -11.15 -12.19
C GLY A 21 1.93 -12.44 -11.66
N ALA A 22 2.75 -13.26 -11.00
CA ALA A 22 2.28 -14.49 -10.35
C ALA A 22 1.19 -14.16 -9.31
N PRO A 23 0.07 -14.91 -9.27
CA PRO A 23 -0.98 -14.70 -8.27
C PRO A 23 -0.44 -14.84 -6.84
N LEU A 24 -0.84 -13.90 -5.98
CA LEU A 24 -0.51 -13.86 -4.56
C LEU A 24 -1.81 -13.80 -3.76
N PRO A 25 -2.34 -14.95 -3.29
CA PRO A 25 -3.53 -14.94 -2.44
C PRO A 25 -3.19 -14.38 -1.06
N VAL A 26 -4.00 -13.44 -0.59
CA VAL A 26 -3.94 -12.91 0.77
C VAL A 26 -4.93 -13.68 1.61
N ILE A 27 -4.42 -14.38 2.64
CA ILE A 27 -5.20 -15.32 3.45
C ILE A 27 -5.44 -14.73 4.82
N TYR A 28 -6.71 -14.69 5.25
CA TYR A 28 -7.05 -14.32 6.63
C TYR A 28 -6.68 -15.47 7.59
N PRO A 29 -5.69 -15.30 8.48
CA PRO A 29 -5.15 -16.42 9.25
C PRO A 29 -6.15 -17.10 10.18
N ALA A 30 -7.17 -16.39 10.66
CA ALA A 30 -8.13 -16.94 11.63
C ALA A 30 -9.11 -17.96 11.01
N THR A 31 -9.34 -17.90 9.70
CA THR A 31 -10.35 -18.73 9.00
C THR A 31 -9.78 -19.51 7.81
N GLY A 32 -8.62 -19.10 7.29
CA GLY A 32 -8.06 -19.63 6.05
C GLY A 32 -8.72 -19.08 4.78
N GLU A 33 -9.70 -18.17 4.90
CA GLU A 33 -10.35 -17.56 3.74
C GLU A 33 -9.40 -16.65 2.96
N THR A 34 -9.49 -16.67 1.63
CA THR A 34 -8.80 -15.69 0.78
C THR A 34 -9.57 -14.37 0.77
N ILE A 35 -8.95 -13.30 1.27
CA ILE A 35 -9.58 -11.97 1.42
C ILE A 35 -9.21 -10.99 0.31
N ALA A 36 -8.12 -11.24 -0.41
CA ALA A 36 -7.72 -10.53 -1.62
C ALA A 36 -6.88 -11.44 -2.53
N MET A 37 -6.86 -11.14 -3.83
CA MET A 37 -5.93 -11.72 -4.78
C MET A 37 -5.07 -10.58 -5.33
N LEU A 38 -3.77 -10.64 -5.03
CA LEU A 38 -2.76 -9.71 -5.54
C LEU A 38 -1.92 -10.41 -6.60
N ARG A 39 -0.99 -9.67 -7.19
CA ARG A 39 0.00 -10.19 -8.11
C ARG A 39 1.39 -9.70 -7.73
N SER A 40 2.38 -10.59 -7.87
CA SER A 40 3.79 -10.22 -7.73
C SER A 40 4.18 -9.25 -8.84
N ALA A 41 5.03 -8.27 -8.53
CA ALA A 41 5.56 -7.38 -9.56
C ALA A 41 6.47 -8.14 -10.52
N THR A 42 6.22 -8.02 -11.83
CA THR A 42 7.16 -8.46 -12.86
C THR A 42 8.38 -7.53 -12.95
N PRO A 43 9.46 -7.95 -13.64
CA PRO A 43 10.60 -7.07 -13.91
C PRO A 43 10.20 -5.73 -14.54
N ASN A 44 9.18 -5.70 -15.41
CA ASN A 44 8.69 -4.47 -16.03
C ASN A 44 8.09 -3.49 -15.01
N VAL A 45 7.25 -3.95 -14.08
CA VAL A 45 6.71 -3.09 -13.02
C VAL A 45 7.82 -2.60 -12.09
N LEU A 46 8.80 -3.46 -11.82
CA LEU A 46 9.96 -3.09 -11.01
C LEU A 46 10.78 -1.98 -11.69
N GLU A 47 11.08 -2.10 -12.98
CA GLU A 47 11.79 -1.07 -13.76
C GLU A 47 11.01 0.25 -13.76
N LEU A 48 9.70 0.21 -14.05
CA LEU A 48 8.83 1.41 -14.00
C LEU A 48 8.87 2.09 -12.62
N ALA A 49 8.86 1.31 -11.53
CA ALA A 49 8.93 1.85 -10.18
C ALA A 49 10.28 2.52 -9.89
N ILE A 50 11.38 1.89 -10.31
CA ILE A 50 12.75 2.42 -10.13
C ILE A 50 12.94 3.71 -10.93
N GLU A 51 12.53 3.72 -12.20
CA GLU A 51 12.65 4.90 -13.07
C GLU A 51 11.82 6.08 -12.53
N ALA A 52 10.57 5.83 -12.14
CA ALA A 52 9.72 6.85 -11.55
C ALA A 52 10.32 7.42 -10.25
N ALA A 53 10.87 6.56 -9.38
CA ALA A 53 11.53 7.00 -8.16
C ALA A 53 12.77 7.85 -8.46
N ARG A 54 13.63 7.43 -9.40
CA ARG A 54 14.82 8.19 -9.83
C ARG A 54 14.45 9.55 -10.41
N ALA A 55 13.40 9.62 -11.24
CA ALA A 55 12.94 10.86 -11.83
C ALA A 55 12.33 11.83 -10.80
N ALA A 56 11.59 11.32 -9.81
CA ALA A 56 10.96 12.14 -8.78
C ALA A 56 11.95 12.64 -7.70
N GLN A 57 13.01 11.89 -7.42
CA GLN A 57 13.91 12.16 -6.29
C GLN A 57 14.56 13.56 -6.33
N PRO A 58 15.05 14.09 -7.46
CA PRO A 58 15.67 15.42 -7.49
C PRO A 58 14.69 16.54 -7.09
N ALA A 59 13.43 16.45 -7.52
CA ALA A 59 12.40 17.42 -7.14
C ALA A 59 12.06 17.30 -5.64
N TRP A 60 11.93 16.08 -5.13
CA TRP A 60 11.71 15.81 -3.71
C TRP A 60 12.86 16.33 -2.83
N ALA A 61 14.10 16.12 -3.25
CA ALA A 61 15.30 16.54 -2.52
C ALA A 61 15.42 18.07 -2.41
N ARG A 62 14.92 18.81 -3.42
CA ARG A 62 14.91 20.29 -3.42
C ARG A 62 13.89 20.90 -2.45
N LEU A 63 12.92 20.13 -1.97
CA LEU A 63 11.96 20.64 -0.98
C LEU A 63 12.66 21.04 0.31
N LYS A 64 12.19 22.11 0.94
CA LYS A 64 12.63 22.50 2.28
C LYS A 64 12.15 21.46 3.30
N PRO A 65 12.87 21.27 4.42
CA PRO A 65 12.45 20.35 5.49
C PRO A 65 11.00 20.57 5.96
N VAL A 66 10.56 21.83 6.06
CA VAL A 66 9.18 22.18 6.45
C VAL A 66 8.13 21.71 5.43
N GLU A 67 8.45 21.70 4.14
CA GLU A 67 7.53 21.26 3.07
C GLU A 67 7.34 19.75 3.13
N ARG A 68 8.43 18.99 3.29
CA ARG A 68 8.34 17.54 3.56
C ARG A 68 7.57 17.25 4.85
N GLY A 69 7.80 18.05 5.89
CA GLY A 69 7.08 17.95 7.16
C GLY A 69 5.57 18.14 7.01
N ARG A 70 5.12 19.08 6.17
CA ARG A 70 3.68 19.27 5.87
C ARG A 70 3.08 18.05 5.17
N ILE A 71 3.80 17.44 4.24
CA ILE A 71 3.35 16.23 3.52
C ILE A 71 3.19 15.06 4.51
N LEU A 72 4.19 14.83 5.36
CA LEU A 72 4.13 13.78 6.38
C LEU A 72 3.02 14.01 7.41
N ARG A 73 2.82 15.27 7.84
CA ARG A 73 1.71 15.62 8.74
C ARG A 73 0.36 15.32 8.10
N ARG A 74 0.18 15.71 6.84
CA ARG A 74 -1.07 15.40 6.11
C ARG A 74 -1.29 13.90 5.97
N ALA A 75 -0.24 13.11 5.72
CA ALA A 75 -0.35 11.65 5.70
C ALA A 75 -0.80 11.09 7.06
N ALA A 76 -0.21 11.57 8.17
CA ALA A 76 -0.63 11.18 9.52
C ALA A 76 -2.09 11.54 9.82
N ASP A 77 -2.55 12.73 9.39
CA ASP A 77 -3.94 13.15 9.56
C ASP A 77 -4.91 12.23 8.79
N ILE A 78 -4.54 11.83 7.57
CA ILE A 78 -5.32 10.87 6.76
C ILE A 78 -5.39 9.51 7.44
N LEU A 79 -4.26 9.02 7.99
CA LEU A 79 -4.22 7.75 8.71
C LEU A 79 -5.15 7.78 9.93
N ARG A 80 -5.06 8.82 10.77
CA ARG A 80 -5.93 8.99 11.94
C ARG A 80 -7.41 9.07 11.57
N ALA A 81 -7.74 9.83 10.53
CA ALA A 81 -9.12 9.96 10.06
C ALA A 81 -9.71 8.63 9.56
N ARG A 82 -8.87 7.67 9.16
CA ARG A 82 -9.27 6.36 8.63
C ARG A 82 -8.90 5.19 9.54
N ASN A 83 -8.54 5.47 10.79
CA ASN A 83 -7.90 4.51 11.68
C ASN A 83 -8.71 3.22 11.85
N THR A 84 -10.02 3.33 12.12
CA THR A 84 -10.90 2.17 12.31
C THR A 84 -10.97 1.26 11.08
N ASP A 85 -10.97 1.82 9.87
CA ASP A 85 -11.01 1.02 8.64
C ASP A 85 -9.67 0.35 8.37
N LEU A 86 -8.56 1.04 8.65
CA LEU A 86 -7.21 0.49 8.53
C LEU A 86 -7.00 -0.64 9.56
N ALA A 87 -7.44 -0.46 10.80
CA ALA A 87 -7.37 -1.47 11.86
C ALA A 87 -8.09 -2.78 11.46
N ARG A 88 -9.26 -2.67 10.84
CA ARG A 88 -10.00 -3.84 10.34
C ARG A 88 -9.24 -4.56 9.22
N ILE A 89 -8.63 -3.82 8.30
CA ILE A 89 -7.81 -4.40 7.23
C ILE A 89 -6.60 -5.12 7.84
N GLU A 90 -5.90 -4.48 8.77
CA GLU A 90 -4.74 -5.05 9.45
C GLU A 90 -5.11 -6.32 10.23
N THR A 91 -6.25 -6.34 10.93
CA THR A 91 -6.75 -7.55 11.61
C THR A 91 -7.04 -8.67 10.61
N LEU A 92 -7.63 -8.36 9.45
CA LEU A 92 -7.88 -9.36 8.41
C LEU A 92 -6.59 -9.89 7.79
N ASP A 93 -5.56 -9.06 7.62
CA ASP A 93 -4.30 -9.47 6.97
C ASP A 93 -3.39 -10.25 7.94
N THR A 94 -3.39 -9.87 9.22
CA THR A 94 -2.46 -10.41 10.22
C THR A 94 -3.06 -11.41 11.19
N GLY A 95 -4.39 -11.42 11.35
CA GLY A 95 -5.07 -12.20 12.39
C GLY A 95 -4.97 -11.62 13.81
N LYS A 96 -4.30 -10.48 14.01
CA LYS A 96 -4.21 -9.81 15.31
C LYS A 96 -5.58 -9.38 15.82
N ALA A 97 -5.76 -9.45 17.14
CA ALA A 97 -6.97 -8.94 17.79
C ALA A 97 -7.16 -7.44 17.51
N ILE A 98 -8.41 -7.00 17.35
CA ILE A 98 -8.73 -5.61 16.98
C ILE A 98 -8.21 -4.58 17.99
N GLN A 99 -8.01 -4.98 19.25
CA GLN A 99 -7.43 -4.13 20.29
C GLN A 99 -5.94 -3.82 20.04
N GLU A 100 -5.23 -4.63 19.25
CA GLU A 100 -3.82 -4.40 18.89
C GLU A 100 -3.66 -3.58 17.62
N THR A 101 -4.69 -3.55 16.76
CA THR A 101 -4.65 -2.88 15.45
C THR A 101 -5.35 -1.54 15.43
N LEU A 102 -6.12 -1.20 16.49
CA LEU A 102 -6.85 0.05 16.65
C LEU A 102 -6.02 1.16 17.31
#